data_AF-A0A8X6FHS1-F1
#
_entry.id   AF-A0A8X6FHS1-F1
#
_cell.length_a   1.000
_cell.length_b   1.000
_cell.length_c   1.000
_cell.angle_alpha   90.00
_cell.angle_beta   90.00
_cell.angle_gamma   90.00
#
_symmetry.space_group_name_H-M   'P 1'
#
loop_
_entity.id
_entity.type
_entity.pdbx_description
1 polymer ?
#
loop_
_entity_poly.entity_id
_entity_poly.type
_entity_poly.pdbx_seq_one_letter_code
_entity_poly.pdbx_strand_id
1 'polypeptide(L)'
;MSDLNGKIAELFTVTSHHSRISVILILQNLFPRTKVMRDISLNAQYIILFKNNRDVGQIQCFARQLYGNKASAFMDAYKKSTQAEHNNGFRFLLTIIDVFSKFAYVIPLNNKKAVSVTKAFESLLQQVKPKNIQSDKGNEFYNTQLQSLFKKYNINHYSAEGDAKSTIVERFNRTLKQKMFRVFTYRKSYKYDDVLQSLVKSYNNSKHRSIGMAPSKVTRELEPQIFKKLYGYYTIRNPQITLKEDDLVRISKANKPFRRGYLPGRSDEVFTVAKVYHSYPTTYKLQDMKAEAIKGRFYAEELQKISKRSDDYWHVEKVLKTKGSGRKKEYYVKWKGFDNRFNSWVKAAWMK
;
A
#
# COMPACT_ATOMS: atom_id res chain seq x y z
N MET A 1 -41.05 -29.90 0.62
CA MET A 1 -40.39 -28.62 1.00
C MET A 1 -41.37 -27.48 1.27
N SER A 2 -42.52 -27.39 0.60
CA SER A 2 -43.57 -26.38 0.92
C SER A 2 -44.16 -26.55 2.32
N ASP A 3 -44.40 -27.80 2.73
CA ASP A 3 -45.04 -28.14 4.02
C ASP A 3 -44.15 -27.82 5.24
N LEU A 4 -42.84 -27.99 5.12
CA LEU A 4 -41.87 -27.68 6.18
C LEU A 4 -41.79 -26.16 6.45
N ASN A 5 -41.89 -25.35 5.39
CA ASN A 5 -41.88 -23.89 5.52
C ASN A 5 -43.14 -23.36 6.22
N GLY A 6 -44.29 -24.03 6.03
CA GLY A 6 -45.54 -23.69 6.71
C GLY A 6 -45.47 -23.99 8.21
N LYS A 7 -44.99 -25.19 8.58
CA LYS A 7 -44.82 -25.60 9.99
C LYS A 7 -43.83 -24.72 10.75
N ILE A 8 -42.74 -24.30 10.09
CA ILE A 8 -41.80 -23.34 10.69
C ILE A 8 -42.47 -21.98 10.89
N ALA A 9 -43.24 -21.48 9.92
CA ALA A 9 -43.95 -20.20 10.08
C ALA A 9 -44.94 -20.24 11.25
N GLU A 10 -45.71 -21.32 11.38
CA GLU A 10 -46.65 -21.55 12.48
C GLU A 10 -45.96 -21.55 13.86
N LEU A 11 -44.75 -22.11 13.94
CA LEU A 11 -43.95 -22.09 15.16
C LEU A 11 -43.65 -20.66 15.64
N PHE A 12 -43.35 -19.74 14.70
CA PHE A 12 -43.07 -18.34 15.02
C PHE A 12 -44.33 -17.51 15.27
N THR A 13 -45.46 -17.81 14.60
CA THR A 13 -46.69 -16.99 14.67
C THR A 13 -47.70 -17.43 15.73
N VAL A 14 -47.85 -18.73 15.97
CA VAL A 14 -48.89 -19.28 16.85
C VAL A 14 -48.28 -20.02 18.03
N THR A 15 -47.44 -21.02 17.77
CA THR A 15 -46.98 -21.93 18.82
C THR A 15 -46.13 -21.22 19.90
N SER A 16 -45.25 -20.31 19.50
CA SER A 16 -44.42 -19.52 20.41
C SER A 16 -45.24 -18.74 21.46
N HIS A 17 -46.33 -18.12 21.01
CA HIS A 17 -47.21 -17.29 21.82
C HIS A 17 -48.11 -18.11 22.74
N HIS A 18 -48.67 -19.20 22.25
CA HIS A 18 -49.60 -20.04 23.02
C HIS A 18 -48.90 -20.97 24.01
N SER A 19 -47.71 -21.46 23.68
CA SER A 19 -46.98 -22.45 24.50
C SER A 19 -45.91 -21.85 25.41
N ARG A 20 -45.79 -20.51 25.48
CA ARG A 20 -44.74 -19.79 26.25
C ARG A 20 -43.32 -20.29 25.96
N ILE A 21 -43.03 -20.62 24.70
CA ILE A 21 -41.69 -21.05 24.26
C ILE A 21 -40.99 -19.90 23.53
N SER A 22 -39.72 -19.68 23.87
CA SER A 22 -38.88 -18.74 23.12
C SER A 22 -38.30 -19.42 21.89
N VAL A 23 -38.53 -18.82 20.72
CA VAL A 23 -38.01 -19.32 19.45
C VAL A 23 -36.90 -18.39 18.98
N ILE A 24 -35.70 -18.93 18.78
CA ILE A 24 -34.52 -18.18 18.33
C ILE A 24 -34.33 -18.45 16.84
N LEU A 25 -34.34 -17.38 16.04
CA LEU A 25 -34.10 -17.46 14.61
C LEU A 25 -32.62 -17.19 14.30
N ILE A 26 -31.91 -18.19 13.77
CA ILE A 26 -30.50 -18.08 13.36
C ILE A 26 -30.43 -18.16 11.83
N LEU A 27 -29.91 -17.12 11.19
CA LEU A 27 -29.86 -17.00 9.73
C LEU A 27 -28.46 -16.65 9.25
N GLN A 28 -28.07 -17.19 8.09
CA GLN A 28 -26.87 -16.77 7.37
C GLN A 28 -27.11 -15.52 6.51
N ASN A 29 -28.36 -15.29 6.08
CA ASN A 29 -28.80 -14.16 5.26
C ASN A 29 -30.08 -13.59 5.88
N LEU A 30 -30.17 -12.27 6.05
CA LEU A 30 -31.32 -11.59 6.66
C LEU A 30 -32.56 -11.57 5.77
N PHE A 31 -32.37 -11.64 4.44
CA PHE A 31 -33.45 -11.56 3.45
C PHE A 31 -33.39 -12.73 2.46
N PRO A 32 -33.59 -13.99 2.91
CA PRO A 32 -33.74 -15.10 2.00
C PRO A 32 -35.03 -14.95 1.18
N ARG A 33 -35.02 -15.45 -0.06
CA ARG A 33 -36.11 -15.23 -1.05
C ARG A 33 -37.35 -16.11 -0.83
N THR A 34 -37.56 -16.64 0.37
CA THR A 34 -38.68 -17.54 0.67
C THR A 34 -39.93 -16.74 1.08
N LYS A 35 -41.11 -17.17 0.61
CA LYS A 35 -42.39 -16.47 0.83
C LYS A 35 -42.75 -16.33 2.32
N VAL A 36 -42.40 -17.31 3.15
CA VAL A 36 -42.71 -17.35 4.59
C VAL A 36 -41.76 -16.53 5.47
N MET A 37 -40.64 -16.06 4.91
CA MET A 37 -39.59 -15.43 5.70
C MET A 37 -40.00 -14.11 6.33
N ARG A 38 -40.81 -13.34 5.60
CA ARG A 38 -41.33 -12.06 6.08
C ARG A 38 -42.09 -12.26 7.39
N ASP A 39 -42.96 -13.26 7.43
CA ASP A 39 -43.81 -13.54 8.60
C ASP A 39 -42.97 -14.07 9.77
N ILE A 40 -42.02 -14.96 9.49
CA ILE A 40 -41.07 -15.47 10.49
C ILE A 40 -40.22 -14.34 11.10
N SER A 41 -39.70 -13.43 10.28
CA SER A 41 -38.86 -12.31 10.75
C SER A 41 -39.64 -11.27 11.55
N LEU A 42 -40.93 -11.07 11.25
CA LEU A 42 -41.78 -10.14 11.98
C LEU A 42 -42.17 -10.66 13.36
N ASN A 43 -42.29 -11.98 13.52
CA ASN A 43 -42.73 -12.62 14.76
C ASN A 43 -41.56 -13.20 15.59
N ALA A 44 -40.32 -13.09 15.11
CA ALA A 44 -39.15 -13.51 15.86
C ALA A 44 -38.94 -12.63 17.11
N GLN A 45 -38.92 -13.25 18.30
CA GLN A 45 -38.67 -12.57 19.58
C GLN A 45 -37.22 -12.10 19.71
N TYR A 46 -36.27 -12.88 19.17
CA TYR A 46 -34.85 -12.57 19.17
C TYR A 46 -34.24 -12.80 17.79
N ILE A 47 -33.44 -11.84 17.33
CA ILE A 47 -32.66 -11.92 16.09
C ILE A 47 -31.18 -11.75 16.45
N ILE A 48 -30.35 -12.76 16.15
CA ILE A 48 -28.91 -12.75 16.43
C ILE A 48 -28.16 -12.39 15.14
N LEU A 49 -27.42 -11.28 15.16
CA LEU A 49 -26.62 -10.81 14.03
C LEU A 49 -25.14 -11.11 14.24
N PHE A 50 -24.55 -11.91 13.35
CA PHE A 50 -23.10 -12.17 13.35
C PHE A 50 -22.33 -11.14 12.53
N LYS A 51 -21.02 -11.02 12.79
CA LYS A 51 -20.12 -10.20 11.96
C LYS A 51 -20.01 -10.83 10.56
N ASN A 52 -20.60 -10.19 9.56
CA ASN A 52 -20.43 -10.62 8.17
C ASN A 52 -20.21 -9.41 7.25
N ASN A 53 -18.97 -9.25 6.77
CA ASN A 53 -18.59 -8.13 5.91
C ASN A 53 -19.28 -8.14 4.54
N ARG A 54 -19.72 -9.31 4.04
CA ARG A 54 -20.40 -9.41 2.74
C ARG A 54 -21.84 -8.89 2.81
N ASP A 55 -22.46 -8.98 3.99
CA ASP A 55 -23.89 -8.70 4.19
C ASP A 55 -24.15 -7.39 4.95
N VAL A 56 -23.14 -6.51 5.08
CA VAL A 56 -23.27 -5.20 5.74
C VAL A 56 -24.42 -4.37 5.14
N GLY A 57 -24.63 -4.47 3.81
CA GLY A 57 -25.73 -3.79 3.13
C GLY A 57 -27.11 -4.30 3.57
N GLN A 58 -27.25 -5.60 3.85
CA GLN A 58 -28.49 -6.18 4.38
C GLN A 58 -28.72 -5.70 5.80
N ILE A 59 -27.69 -5.70 6.65
CA ILE A 59 -27.78 -5.23 8.03
C ILE A 59 -28.16 -3.75 8.06
N GLN A 60 -27.65 -2.94 7.13
CA GLN A 60 -28.03 -1.53 6.99
C GLN A 60 -29.47 -1.36 6.47
N CYS A 61 -29.98 -2.27 5.64
CA CYS A 61 -31.39 -2.29 5.24
C CYS A 61 -32.29 -2.64 6.42
N PHE A 62 -31.94 -3.68 7.18
CA PHE A 62 -32.62 -4.10 8.39
C PHE A 62 -32.64 -2.99 9.46
N ALA A 63 -31.51 -2.33 9.69
CA ALA A 63 -31.39 -1.18 10.60
C ALA A 63 -32.34 -0.03 10.22
N ARG A 64 -32.48 0.24 8.91
CA ARG A 64 -33.43 1.24 8.41
C ARG A 64 -34.89 0.84 8.60
N GLN A 65 -35.22 -0.44 8.44
CA GLN A 65 -36.57 -0.95 8.67
C GLN A 65 -36.99 -0.83 10.14
N LEU A 66 -36.07 -1.11 11.08
CA LEU A 66 -36.38 -1.06 12.52
C LEU A 66 -36.30 0.35 13.12
N TYR A 67 -35.30 1.13 12.73
CA TYR A 67 -34.96 2.39 13.42
C TYR A 67 -35.13 3.63 12.55
N GLY A 68 -35.52 3.48 11.28
CA GLY A 68 -35.72 4.59 10.34
C GLY A 68 -34.51 5.52 10.31
N ASN A 69 -34.72 6.78 10.73
CA ASN A 69 -33.71 7.83 10.77
C ASN A 69 -32.57 7.56 11.78
N LYS A 70 -32.77 6.66 12.76
CA LYS A 70 -31.75 6.27 13.75
C LYS A 70 -30.91 5.06 13.31
N ALA A 71 -31.03 4.60 12.06
CA ALA A 71 -30.28 3.45 11.55
C ALA A 71 -28.76 3.59 11.69
N SER A 72 -28.21 4.81 11.65
CA SER A 72 -26.77 5.03 11.85
C SER A 72 -26.30 4.61 13.24
N ALA A 73 -27.07 4.96 14.29
CA ALA A 73 -26.76 4.60 15.67
C ALA A 73 -26.79 3.08 15.88
N PHE A 74 -27.76 2.38 15.26
CA PHE A 74 -27.78 0.93 15.26
C PHE A 74 -26.56 0.32 14.57
N MET A 75 -26.18 0.85 13.39
CA MET A 75 -25.00 0.36 12.66
C MET A 75 -23.71 0.59 13.45
N ASP A 76 -23.61 1.67 14.21
CA ASP A 76 -22.47 1.94 15.08
C ASP A 76 -22.44 0.99 16.27
N ALA A 77 -23.59 0.72 16.90
CA ALA A 77 -23.71 -0.29 17.95
C ALA A 77 -23.34 -1.69 17.43
N TYR A 78 -23.90 -2.11 16.30
CA TYR A 78 -23.57 -3.37 15.64
C TYR A 78 -22.07 -3.49 15.36
N LYS A 79 -21.45 -2.45 14.79
CA LYS A 79 -20.00 -2.43 14.55
C LYS A 79 -19.19 -2.51 15.83
N LYS A 80 -19.61 -1.86 16.91
CA LYS A 80 -18.93 -1.92 18.22
C LYS A 80 -19.05 -3.31 18.82
N SER A 81 -20.26 -3.87 18.90
CA SER A 81 -20.53 -5.19 19.48
C SER A 81 -19.91 -6.34 18.68
N THR A 82 -19.77 -6.19 17.36
CA THR A 82 -19.12 -7.20 16.49
C THR A 82 -17.63 -6.96 16.27
N GLN A 83 -17.10 -5.83 16.74
CA GLN A 83 -15.65 -5.65 16.88
C GLN A 83 -15.24 -6.43 18.11
N ALA A 84 -14.86 -7.69 17.92
CA ALA A 84 -14.15 -8.38 18.98
C ALA A 84 -12.86 -7.59 19.25
N GLU A 85 -12.75 -7.02 20.45
CA GLU A 85 -11.60 -6.25 20.96
C GLU A 85 -10.39 -7.15 21.17
N HIS A 86 -10.00 -7.88 20.14
CA HIS A 86 -8.75 -8.61 20.12
C HIS A 86 -7.60 -7.61 20.19
N ASN A 87 -6.55 -7.97 20.91
CA ASN A 87 -5.30 -7.22 20.97
C ASN A 87 -5.41 -5.86 21.67
N ASN A 88 -6.21 -5.73 22.74
CA ASN A 88 -6.32 -4.51 23.56
C ASN A 88 -6.65 -3.24 22.75
N GLY A 89 -7.42 -3.38 21.67
CA GLY A 89 -7.78 -2.28 20.78
C GLY A 89 -6.68 -1.84 19.80
N PHE A 90 -5.52 -2.51 19.78
CA PHE A 90 -4.46 -2.26 18.82
C PHE A 90 -4.87 -2.69 17.40
N ARG A 91 -4.77 -1.76 16.45
CA ARG A 91 -5.17 -1.97 15.04
C ARG A 91 -4.02 -1.91 14.06
N PHE A 92 -2.93 -1.25 14.45
CA PHE A 92 -1.77 -1.01 13.60
C PHE A 92 -0.49 -1.38 14.35
N LEU A 93 0.55 -1.73 13.60
CA LEU A 93 1.89 -1.96 14.12
C LEU A 93 2.83 -0.97 13.42
N LEU A 94 3.45 -0.08 14.19
CA LEU A 94 4.54 0.76 13.70
C LEU A 94 5.84 -0.05 13.73
N THR A 95 6.37 -0.36 12.55
CA THR A 95 7.58 -1.16 12.38
C THR A 95 8.75 -0.28 12.00
N ILE A 96 9.83 -0.35 12.78
CA ILE A 96 11.04 0.45 12.57
C ILE A 96 12.21 -0.53 12.55
N ILE A 97 13.11 -0.37 11.59
CA ILE A 97 14.26 -1.27 11.42
C ILE A 97 15.51 -0.45 11.17
N ASP A 98 16.58 -0.77 11.90
CA ASP A 98 17.90 -0.26 11.60
C ASP A 98 18.45 -0.94 10.34
N VAL A 99 18.78 -0.12 9.35
CA VAL A 99 19.24 -0.59 8.03
C VAL A 99 20.58 -1.30 8.12
N PHE A 100 21.45 -0.96 9.08
CA PHE A 100 22.76 -1.59 9.21
C PHE A 100 22.66 -2.94 9.95
N SER A 101 22.33 -2.90 11.24
CA SER A 101 22.27 -4.08 12.14
C SER A 101 21.08 -4.99 11.87
N LYS A 102 20.07 -4.53 11.11
CA LYS A 102 18.77 -5.21 10.91
C LYS A 102 17.94 -5.35 12.18
N PHE A 103 18.32 -4.67 13.27
CA PHE A 103 17.57 -4.67 14.52
C PHE A 103 16.22 -3.98 14.32
N ALA A 104 15.15 -4.65 14.73
CA ALA A 104 13.80 -4.16 14.51
C ALA A 104 13.05 -3.87 15.82
N TYR A 105 12.26 -2.80 15.78
CA TYR A 105 11.33 -2.37 16.80
C TYR A 105 9.91 -2.42 16.25
N VAL A 106 8.95 -2.84 17.09
CA VAL A 106 7.54 -2.87 16.73
C VAL A 106 6.73 -2.30 17.88
N ILE A 107 5.98 -1.23 17.59
CA ILE A 107 5.14 -0.53 18.55
C ILE A 107 3.68 -0.68 18.12
N PRO A 108 2.81 -1.29 18.92
CA PRO A 108 1.40 -1.41 18.60
C PRO A 108 0.67 -0.06 18.78
N LEU A 109 -0.22 0.26 17.85
CA LEU A 109 -0.96 1.51 17.78
C LEU A 109 -2.46 1.26 17.62
N ASN A 110 -3.28 2.04 18.32
CA ASN A 110 -4.74 1.99 18.20
C ASN A 110 -5.24 2.64 16.90
N ASN A 111 -4.50 3.64 16.41
CA ASN A 111 -4.85 4.42 15.22
C ASN A 111 -3.58 5.01 14.56
N LYS A 112 -3.74 5.54 13.34
CA LYS A 112 -2.68 6.21 12.56
C LYS A 112 -2.62 7.73 12.74
N LYS A 113 -3.29 8.29 13.76
CA LYS A 113 -3.31 9.75 13.96
C LYS A 113 -1.91 10.23 14.36
N ALA A 114 -1.58 11.45 13.95
CA ALA A 114 -0.32 12.13 14.25
C ALA A 114 0.08 11.99 15.72
N VAL A 115 -0.83 12.29 16.65
CA VAL A 115 -0.58 12.23 18.11
C VAL A 115 -0.10 10.84 18.56
N SER A 116 -0.76 9.76 18.08
CA SER A 116 -0.41 8.40 18.47
C SER A 116 0.95 7.98 17.92
N VAL A 117 1.27 8.39 16.68
CA VAL A 117 2.56 8.11 16.05
C VAL A 117 3.68 8.90 16.74
N THR A 118 3.46 10.19 17.03
CA THR A 118 4.43 11.05 17.74
C THR A 118 4.77 10.49 19.12
N LYS A 119 3.78 10.06 19.90
CA LYS A 119 4.01 9.43 21.22
C LYS A 119 4.83 8.15 21.12
N ALA A 120 4.60 7.35 20.07
CA ALA A 120 5.38 6.13 19.83
C ALA A 120 6.85 6.46 19.50
N PHE A 121 7.09 7.46 18.65
CA PHE A 121 8.45 7.92 18.36
C PHE A 121 9.12 8.55 19.59
N GLU A 122 8.40 9.31 20.41
CA GLU A 122 8.96 9.90 21.63
C GLU A 122 9.49 8.82 22.58
N SER A 123 8.72 7.74 22.80
CA SER A 123 9.16 6.61 23.61
C SER A 123 10.36 5.87 22.99
N LEU A 124 10.38 5.71 21.66
CA LEU A 124 11.50 5.08 20.97
C LEU A 124 12.79 5.90 21.06
N LEU A 125 12.68 7.23 20.90
CA LEU A 125 13.82 8.13 20.84
C LEU A 125 14.54 8.31 22.19
N GLN A 126 13.89 7.91 23.29
CA GLN A 126 14.54 7.76 24.59
C GLN A 126 15.57 6.63 24.61
N GLN A 127 15.35 5.57 23.81
CA GLN A 127 16.20 4.37 23.75
C GLN A 127 17.21 4.43 22.59
N VAL A 128 16.83 5.06 21.48
CA VAL A 128 17.61 5.06 20.24
C VAL A 128 17.69 6.47 19.66
N LYS A 129 18.88 6.89 19.24
CA LYS A 129 19.11 8.23 18.66
C LYS A 129 19.61 8.11 17.21
N PRO A 130 18.71 7.88 16.24
CA PRO A 130 19.10 7.80 14.83
C PRO A 130 19.43 9.19 14.28
N LYS A 131 20.43 9.28 13.40
CA LYS A 131 20.73 10.53 12.67
C LYS A 131 19.75 10.79 11.53
N ASN A 132 19.29 9.71 10.90
CA ASN A 132 18.46 9.73 9.70
C ASN A 132 17.28 8.79 9.89
N ILE A 133 16.08 9.25 9.55
CA ILE A 133 14.89 8.40 9.46
C ILE A 133 14.34 8.51 8.04
N GLN A 134 14.15 7.35 7.43
CA GLN A 134 13.51 7.24 6.13
C GLN A 134 12.10 6.66 6.30
N SER A 135 11.10 7.31 5.72
CA SER A 135 9.73 6.81 5.67
C SER A 135 9.14 6.94 4.25
N ASP A 136 7.92 6.47 4.07
CA ASP A 136 7.13 6.77 2.87
C ASP A 136 6.48 8.16 3.00
N LYS A 137 5.85 8.63 1.91
CA LYS A 137 5.12 9.92 1.90
C LYS A 137 3.77 9.85 2.63
N GLY A 138 3.61 8.95 3.61
CA GLY A 138 2.42 8.84 4.43
C GLY A 138 2.19 10.09 5.27
N ASN A 139 0.94 10.56 5.31
CA ASN A 139 0.57 11.75 6.09
C ASN A 139 0.80 11.55 7.60
N GLU A 140 0.80 10.30 8.07
CA GLU A 140 1.16 9.95 9.44
C GLU A 140 2.61 10.35 9.80
N PHE A 141 3.53 10.38 8.84
CA PHE A 141 4.94 10.72 9.07
C PHE A 141 5.27 12.19 8.78
N TYR A 142 4.51 12.84 7.89
CA TYR A 142 4.72 14.24 7.47
C TYR A 142 3.91 15.27 8.28
N ASN A 143 3.48 14.91 9.49
CA ASN A 143 2.72 15.80 10.36
C ASN A 143 3.63 16.78 11.13
N THR A 144 3.11 17.96 11.45
CA THR A 144 3.86 19.03 12.12
C THR A 144 4.43 18.63 13.47
N GLN A 145 3.68 17.87 14.29
CA GLN A 145 4.12 17.42 15.61
C GLN A 145 5.36 16.51 15.53
N LEU A 146 5.32 15.52 14.64
CA LEU A 146 6.43 14.59 14.45
C LEU A 146 7.64 15.27 13.80
N GLN A 147 7.43 16.19 12.86
CA GLN A 147 8.53 16.98 12.29
C GLN A 147 9.19 17.87 13.36
N SER A 148 8.42 18.49 14.26
CA SER A 148 8.98 19.23 15.40
C SER A 148 9.76 18.33 16.35
N LEU A 149 9.28 17.10 16.60
CA LEU A 149 10.01 16.11 17.40
C LEU A 149 11.34 15.75 16.73
N PHE A 150 11.34 15.44 15.43
CA PHE A 150 12.57 15.13 14.71
C PHE A 150 13.56 16.29 14.70
N LYS A 151 13.09 17.54 14.52
CA LYS A 151 13.93 18.74 14.67
C LYS A 151 14.54 18.85 16.07
N LYS A 152 13.77 18.63 17.13
CA LYS A 152 14.24 18.67 18.53
C LYS A 152 15.37 17.67 18.78
N TYR A 153 15.30 16.49 18.18
CA TYR A 153 16.32 15.44 18.31
C TYR A 153 17.42 15.52 17.24
N ASN A 154 17.44 16.58 16.42
CA ASN A 154 18.37 16.76 15.30
C ASN A 154 18.40 15.56 14.33
N ILE A 155 17.22 15.04 14.01
CA ILE A 155 17.01 13.89 13.13
C ILE A 155 16.62 14.41 11.74
N ASN A 156 17.37 13.99 10.72
CA ASN A 156 17.02 14.25 9.34
C ASN A 156 15.98 13.22 8.85
N HIS A 157 14.75 13.69 8.66
CA HIS A 157 13.65 12.88 8.16
C HIS A 157 13.43 13.11 6.67
N TYR A 158 13.48 12.05 5.86
CA TYR A 158 13.29 12.14 4.42
C TYR A 158 12.49 10.97 3.85
N SER A 159 11.87 11.22 2.69
CA SER A 159 11.28 10.18 1.86
C SER A 159 12.17 9.99 0.66
N ALA A 160 12.43 8.75 0.31
CA ALA A 160 13.16 8.46 -0.89
C ALA A 160 12.15 8.27 -2.06
N GLU A 161 12.40 8.88 -3.23
CA GLU A 161 11.61 8.70 -4.48
C GLU A 161 12.12 7.54 -5.38
N GLY A 162 11.40 6.40 -5.49
CA GLY A 162 11.76 5.24 -6.34
C GLY A 162 11.35 3.86 -5.76
N ASP A 163 11.35 2.80 -6.58
CA ASP A 163 10.73 1.50 -6.24
C ASP A 163 11.46 0.68 -5.14
N ALA A 164 12.77 0.88 -4.94
CA ALA A 164 13.59 0.04 -4.05
C ALA A 164 13.67 0.54 -2.60
N LYS A 165 12.90 1.56 -2.22
CA LYS A 165 13.26 2.42 -1.08
C LYS A 165 12.82 1.92 0.29
N SER A 166 11.85 1.02 0.36
CA SER A 166 11.36 0.42 1.62
C SER A 166 11.56 -1.09 1.70
N THR A 167 12.38 -1.67 0.82
CA THR A 167 12.51 -3.13 0.68
C THR A 167 12.95 -3.84 1.98
N ILE A 168 13.75 -3.19 2.81
CA ILE A 168 14.24 -3.77 4.07
C ILE A 168 13.11 -3.89 5.09
N VAL A 169 12.34 -2.82 5.32
CA VAL A 169 11.21 -2.86 6.25
C VAL A 169 10.09 -3.76 5.73
N GLU A 170 9.84 -3.80 4.42
CA GLU A 170 8.87 -4.72 3.82
C GLU A 170 9.27 -6.18 4.01
N ARG A 171 10.56 -6.50 3.85
CA ARG A 171 11.07 -7.85 4.11
C ARG A 171 10.94 -8.23 5.59
N PHE A 172 11.18 -7.29 6.49
CA PHE A 172 10.92 -7.49 7.92
C PHE A 172 9.44 -7.73 8.19
N ASN A 173 8.54 -6.90 7.64
CA ASN A 173 7.10 -7.03 7.80
C ASN A 173 6.60 -8.40 7.33
N ARG A 174 7.14 -8.92 6.20
CA ARG A 174 6.84 -10.27 5.74
C ARG A 174 7.28 -11.33 6.75
N THR A 175 8.46 -11.20 7.34
CA THR A 175 9.00 -12.13 8.33
C THR A 175 8.19 -12.12 9.63
N LEU A 176 7.83 -10.93 10.12
CA LEU A 176 7.00 -10.76 11.30
C LEU A 176 5.62 -11.38 11.09
N LYS A 177 4.98 -11.10 9.94
CA LYS A 177 3.70 -11.73 9.58
C LYS A 177 3.80 -13.26 9.58
N GLN A 178 4.82 -13.84 8.96
CA GLN A 178 5.00 -15.30 8.96
C GLN A 178 5.10 -15.87 10.39
N LYS A 179 5.86 -15.21 11.28
CA LYS A 179 5.94 -15.61 12.69
C LYS A 179 4.59 -15.51 13.40
N MET A 180 3.85 -14.41 13.20
CA MET A 180 2.52 -14.21 13.78
C MET A 180 1.51 -15.24 13.29
N PHE A 181 1.47 -15.52 11.99
CA PHE A 181 0.52 -16.48 11.41
C PHE A 181 0.74 -17.91 11.92
N ARG A 182 1.98 -18.31 12.22
CA ARG A 182 2.22 -19.60 12.89
C ARG A 182 1.55 -19.67 14.26
N VAL A 183 1.64 -18.60 15.05
CA VAL A 183 0.96 -18.50 16.35
C VAL A 183 -0.56 -18.48 16.16
N PHE A 184 -1.06 -17.76 15.16
CA PHE A 184 -2.50 -17.70 14.86
C PHE A 184 -3.08 -19.06 14.50
N THR A 185 -2.39 -19.83 13.66
CA THR A 185 -2.80 -21.18 13.30
C THR A 185 -2.81 -22.10 14.52
N TYR A 186 -1.77 -22.05 15.35
CA TYR A 186 -1.70 -22.85 16.57
C TYR A 186 -2.81 -22.52 17.58
N ARG A 187 -3.06 -21.22 17.80
CA ARG A 187 -4.07 -20.73 18.76
C ARG A 187 -5.50 -20.73 18.22
N LYS A 188 -5.69 -20.93 16.91
CA LYS A 188 -6.96 -20.69 16.19
C LYS A 188 -7.56 -19.31 16.50
N SER A 189 -6.72 -18.31 16.73
CA SER A 189 -7.11 -16.95 17.13
C SER A 189 -6.12 -15.93 16.59
N TYR A 190 -6.60 -14.72 16.27
CA TYR A 190 -5.77 -13.60 15.83
C TYR A 190 -5.24 -12.74 17.00
N LYS A 191 -5.26 -13.27 18.23
CA LYS A 191 -4.68 -12.63 19.41
C LYS A 191 -3.13 -12.70 19.37
N TYR A 192 -2.47 -11.55 19.35
CA TYR A 192 -1.02 -11.37 19.29
C TYR A 192 -0.44 -10.44 20.36
N ASP A 193 -1.25 -9.69 21.11
CA ASP A 193 -0.76 -8.64 22.02
C ASP A 193 0.22 -9.19 23.07
N ASP A 194 -0.06 -10.38 23.60
CA ASP A 194 0.74 -11.07 24.60
C ASP A 194 2.06 -11.64 24.04
N VAL A 195 2.11 -11.94 22.73
CA VAL A 195 3.28 -12.58 22.10
C VAL A 195 4.09 -11.64 21.21
N LEU A 196 3.57 -10.45 20.86
CA LEU A 196 4.17 -9.56 19.87
C LEU A 196 5.64 -9.27 20.18
N GLN A 197 5.94 -8.87 21.42
CA GLN A 197 7.31 -8.54 21.82
C GLN A 197 8.21 -9.80 21.86
N SER A 198 7.67 -10.97 22.20
CA SER A 198 8.40 -12.24 22.11
C SER A 198 8.77 -12.58 20.67
N LEU A 199 7.87 -12.37 19.71
CA LEU A 199 8.15 -12.60 18.29
C LEU A 199 9.22 -11.65 17.75
N VAL A 200 9.20 -10.38 18.16
CA VAL A 200 10.21 -9.39 17.81
C VAL A 200 11.56 -9.74 18.42
N LYS A 201 11.59 -10.12 19.71
CA LYS A 201 12.80 -10.61 20.38
C LYS A 201 13.36 -11.87 19.70
N SER A 202 12.50 -12.78 19.27
CA SER A 202 12.90 -13.97 18.50
C SER A 202 13.56 -13.56 17.17
N TYR A 203 13.00 -12.59 16.46
CA TYR A 203 13.61 -12.06 15.23
C TYR A 203 14.99 -11.43 15.51
N ASN A 204 15.10 -10.54 16.50
CA ASN A 204 16.36 -9.85 16.82
C ASN A 204 17.47 -10.79 17.31
N ASN A 205 17.12 -11.98 17.83
CA ASN A 205 18.08 -13.00 18.24
C ASN A 205 18.36 -14.08 17.17
N SER A 206 17.67 -14.05 16.03
CA SER A 206 17.88 -15.01 14.94
C SER A 206 19.06 -14.58 14.06
N LYS A 207 19.90 -15.53 13.61
CA LYS A 207 21.02 -15.23 12.70
C LYS A 207 20.49 -14.74 11.34
N HIS A 208 20.93 -13.55 10.92
CA HIS A 208 20.64 -13.01 9.59
C HIS A 208 21.73 -13.36 8.59
N ARG A 209 21.38 -13.92 7.43
CA ARG A 209 22.35 -14.30 6.38
C ARG A 209 23.19 -13.11 5.90
N SER A 210 22.58 -11.93 5.75
CA SER A 210 23.24 -10.72 5.23
C SER A 210 24.35 -10.22 6.14
N ILE A 211 24.10 -10.16 7.46
CA ILE A 211 25.10 -9.67 8.44
C ILE A 211 25.92 -10.82 9.06
N GLY A 212 25.50 -12.07 8.89
CA GLY A 212 26.19 -13.25 9.43
C GLY A 212 25.96 -13.52 10.91
N MET A 213 25.21 -12.69 11.62
CA MET A 213 24.95 -12.81 13.07
C MET A 213 23.53 -12.37 13.42
N ALA A 214 23.17 -12.46 14.70
CA ALA A 214 21.90 -11.96 15.20
C ALA A 214 21.94 -10.42 15.34
N PRO A 215 20.86 -9.69 14.96
CA PRO A 215 20.79 -8.25 15.13
C PRO A 215 21.12 -7.76 16.55
N SER A 216 20.70 -8.49 17.58
CA SER A 216 20.96 -8.16 19.00
C SER A 216 22.42 -8.29 19.42
N LYS A 217 23.26 -8.94 18.61
CA LYS A 217 24.70 -9.13 18.87
C LYS A 217 25.57 -8.13 18.12
N VAL A 218 24.98 -7.23 17.34
CA VAL A 218 25.72 -6.22 16.60
C VAL A 218 26.23 -5.15 17.58
N THR A 219 27.55 -5.00 17.67
CA THR A 219 28.24 -3.98 18.46
C THR A 219 29.10 -3.11 17.54
N ARG A 220 29.55 -1.97 18.08
CA ARG A 220 30.37 -0.99 17.36
C ARG A 220 31.69 -1.58 16.84
N GLU A 221 32.29 -2.47 17.62
CA GLU A 221 33.55 -3.15 17.28
C GLU A 221 33.41 -4.08 16.05
N LEU A 222 32.20 -4.60 15.83
CA LEU A 222 31.90 -5.48 14.69
C LEU A 222 31.49 -4.71 13.43
N GLU A 223 31.31 -3.39 13.53
CA GLU A 223 30.91 -2.55 12.40
C GLU A 223 31.80 -2.73 11.16
N PRO A 224 33.14 -2.73 11.26
CA PRO A 224 33.99 -2.90 10.06
C PRO A 224 33.76 -4.24 9.36
N GLN A 225 33.56 -5.31 10.13
CA GLN A 225 33.33 -6.67 9.60
C GLN A 225 31.96 -6.77 8.94
N ILE A 226 30.92 -6.21 9.57
CA ILE A 226 29.56 -6.20 9.05
C ILE A 226 29.48 -5.31 7.81
N PHE A 227 30.13 -4.16 7.83
CA PHE A 227 30.21 -3.25 6.69
C PHE A 227 30.86 -3.94 5.50
N LYS A 228 32.02 -4.57 5.70
CA LYS A 228 32.70 -5.37 4.67
C LYS A 228 31.81 -6.48 4.12
N LYS A 229 30.95 -7.09 4.94
CA LYS A 229 30.04 -8.15 4.48
C LYS A 229 28.83 -7.62 3.71
N LEU A 230 28.26 -6.49 4.14
CA LEU A 230 27.09 -5.88 3.53
C LEU A 230 27.42 -5.19 2.20
N TYR A 231 28.57 -4.53 2.15
CA TYR A 231 28.94 -3.63 1.05
C TYR A 231 30.18 -4.11 0.28
N GLY A 232 30.94 -5.08 0.81
CA GLY A 232 32.23 -5.48 0.25
C GLY A 232 33.35 -4.50 0.59
N TYR A 233 34.55 -4.76 0.08
CA TYR A 233 35.45 -3.65 -0.27
C TYR A 233 34.85 -3.00 -1.49
N TYR A 234 34.56 -1.71 -1.43
CA TYR A 234 34.40 -0.94 -2.66
C TYR A 234 35.75 -1.01 -3.38
N THR A 235 35.95 -2.00 -4.26
CA THR A 235 36.76 -1.71 -5.43
C THR A 235 36.06 -0.51 -6.04
N ILE A 236 36.72 0.65 -6.05
CA ILE A 236 36.32 1.80 -6.85
C ILE A 236 36.34 1.26 -8.29
N ARG A 237 35.24 0.63 -8.69
CA ARG A 237 35.03 0.25 -10.08
C ARG A 237 34.77 1.59 -10.74
N ASN A 238 35.61 1.94 -11.71
CA ASN A 238 35.38 3.14 -12.49
C ASN A 238 33.92 3.12 -12.98
N PRO A 239 33.15 4.19 -12.74
CA PRO A 239 31.76 4.25 -13.14
C PRO A 239 31.66 3.92 -14.63
N GLN A 240 30.97 2.82 -14.98
CA GLN A 240 30.75 2.49 -16.38
C GLN A 240 29.68 3.43 -16.93
N ILE A 241 30.14 4.43 -17.68
CA ILE A 241 29.27 5.37 -18.37
C ILE A 241 28.68 4.64 -19.58
N THR A 242 27.41 4.26 -19.47
CA THR A 242 26.68 3.58 -20.54
C THR A 242 25.99 4.57 -21.48
N LEU A 243 25.64 5.76 -20.98
CA LEU A 243 24.90 6.79 -21.71
C LEU A 243 25.66 8.13 -21.65
N LYS A 244 25.60 8.90 -22.73
CA LYS A 244 26.22 10.23 -22.83
C LYS A 244 25.18 11.32 -22.72
N GLU A 245 25.64 12.54 -22.42
CA GLU A 245 24.79 13.72 -22.57
C GLU A 245 24.26 13.80 -24.01
N ASP A 246 23.02 14.27 -24.15
CA ASP A 246 22.26 14.31 -25.40
C ASP A 246 21.79 12.96 -25.98
N ASP A 247 22.08 11.83 -25.32
CA ASP A 247 21.47 10.56 -25.70
C ASP A 247 19.95 10.59 -25.46
N LEU A 248 19.19 10.12 -26.45
CA LEU A 248 17.74 9.92 -26.32
C LEU A 248 17.45 8.60 -25.61
N VAL A 249 16.59 8.65 -24.60
CA VAL A 249 16.26 7.50 -23.75
C VAL A 249 14.76 7.40 -23.49
N ARG A 250 14.28 6.18 -23.26
CA ARG A 250 12.98 5.89 -22.64
C ARG A 250 13.18 5.40 -21.22
N ILE A 251 12.24 5.73 -20.34
CA ILE A 251 12.23 5.25 -18.95
C ILE A 251 11.50 3.91 -18.91
N SER A 252 12.12 2.90 -18.31
CA SER A 252 11.48 1.61 -18.06
C SER A 252 10.30 1.78 -17.11
N LYS A 253 9.10 1.33 -17.51
CA LYS A 253 7.93 1.31 -16.62
C LYS A 253 8.14 0.19 -15.60
N ALA A 254 8.35 0.58 -14.35
CA ALA A 254 8.39 -0.29 -13.17
C ALA A 254 7.46 -1.51 -13.27
N ASN A 255 7.99 -2.70 -12.97
CA ASN A 255 7.20 -3.94 -12.91
C ASN A 255 6.27 -3.91 -11.70
N LYS A 256 5.09 -3.30 -11.85
CA LYS A 256 4.03 -3.36 -10.84
C LYS A 256 3.38 -4.77 -10.87
N PRO A 257 3.05 -5.37 -9.72
CA PRO A 257 2.56 -6.75 -9.60
C PRO A 257 1.19 -7.06 -10.25
N PHE A 258 0.60 -6.12 -11.00
CA PHE A 258 -0.68 -6.28 -11.71
C PHE A 258 -0.61 -5.81 -13.17
N ARG A 259 0.59 -5.69 -13.73
CA ARG A 259 0.77 -5.23 -15.09
C ARG A 259 0.36 -6.33 -16.08
N ARG A 260 -0.59 -6.02 -16.96
CA ARG A 260 -0.98 -6.92 -18.05
C ARG A 260 0.17 -7.02 -19.05
N GLY A 261 0.64 -8.23 -19.33
CA GLY A 261 1.88 -8.49 -20.08
C GLY A 261 1.92 -7.92 -21.50
N TYR A 262 0.77 -7.60 -22.09
CA TYR A 262 0.68 -6.98 -23.42
C TYR A 262 0.92 -5.46 -23.45
N LEU A 263 0.99 -4.78 -22.29
CA LEU A 263 1.25 -3.34 -22.25
C LEU A 263 2.75 -3.05 -22.43
N PRO A 264 3.16 -1.96 -23.12
CA PRO A 264 4.56 -1.66 -23.39
C PRO A 264 5.43 -1.48 -22.14
N GLY A 265 6.64 -2.05 -22.17
CA GLY A 265 7.71 -2.02 -21.15
C GLY A 265 8.17 -0.65 -20.67
N ARG A 266 7.90 0.38 -21.46
CA ARG A 266 8.67 1.63 -21.48
C ARG A 266 7.72 2.82 -21.53
N SER A 267 8.24 3.99 -21.18
CA SER A 267 7.56 5.26 -21.45
C SER A 267 7.28 5.38 -22.94
N ASP A 268 6.10 5.92 -23.25
CA ASP A 268 5.76 6.32 -24.62
C ASP A 268 6.48 7.65 -24.94
N GLU A 269 6.67 8.50 -23.93
CA GLU A 269 7.51 9.71 -23.98
C GLU A 269 9.00 9.39 -24.08
N VAL A 270 9.70 10.19 -24.87
CA VAL A 270 11.16 10.14 -25.10
C VAL A 270 11.80 11.31 -24.36
N PHE A 271 12.91 11.04 -23.68
CA PHE A 271 13.66 12.01 -22.88
C PHE A 271 15.09 12.13 -23.39
N THR A 272 15.74 13.23 -23.05
CA THR A 272 17.16 13.46 -23.36
C THR A 272 17.97 13.42 -22.07
N VAL A 273 19.15 12.81 -22.10
CA VAL A 273 20.11 12.85 -20.98
C VAL A 273 20.68 14.26 -20.89
N ALA A 274 20.25 15.02 -19.89
CA ALA A 274 20.69 16.39 -19.65
C ALA A 274 22.03 16.47 -18.91
N LYS A 275 22.31 15.50 -18.03
CA LYS A 275 23.56 15.47 -17.27
C LYS A 275 23.93 14.06 -16.81
N VAL A 276 25.22 13.73 -16.90
CA VAL A 276 25.78 12.48 -16.35
C VAL A 276 26.48 12.75 -15.02
N TYR A 277 26.07 12.03 -13.96
CA TYR A 277 26.75 12.04 -12.67
C TYR A 277 27.63 10.81 -12.52
N HIS A 278 28.93 11.05 -12.38
CA HIS A 278 29.98 10.04 -12.17
C HIS A 278 29.98 9.46 -10.74
N SER A 279 28.80 9.29 -10.15
CA SER A 279 28.62 8.52 -8.90
C SER A 279 28.83 7.03 -9.15
N TYR A 280 29.02 6.24 -8.10
CA TYR A 280 28.98 4.78 -8.20
C TYR A 280 27.74 4.24 -7.47
N PRO A 281 26.72 3.71 -8.19
CA PRO A 281 26.62 3.60 -9.65
C PRO A 281 26.33 4.95 -10.34
N THR A 282 26.61 5.02 -11.66
CA THR A 282 26.40 6.24 -12.47
C THR A 282 24.93 6.58 -12.53
N THR A 283 24.59 7.86 -12.30
CA THR A 283 23.20 8.33 -12.34
C THR A 283 23.02 9.44 -13.35
N TYR A 284 21.82 9.55 -13.91
CA TYR A 284 21.52 10.46 -15.02
C TYR A 284 20.40 11.42 -14.64
N LYS A 285 20.55 12.68 -15.05
CA LYS A 285 19.45 13.65 -15.03
C LYS A 285 18.84 13.71 -16.43
N LEU A 286 17.53 13.65 -16.49
CA LEU A 286 16.79 13.71 -17.74
C LEU A 286 16.09 15.05 -17.90
N GLN A 287 15.87 15.43 -19.15
CA GLN A 287 14.97 16.50 -19.53
C GLN A 287 13.97 15.99 -20.58
N ASP A 288 12.79 16.59 -20.59
CA ASP A 288 11.79 16.33 -21.62
C ASP A 288 12.16 16.97 -22.97
N MET A 289 11.32 16.77 -23.99
CA MET A 289 11.51 17.35 -25.32
C MET A 289 11.39 18.88 -25.37
N LYS A 290 10.96 19.54 -24.28
CA LYS A 290 10.92 20.99 -24.11
C LYS A 290 12.05 21.53 -23.22
N ALA A 291 13.03 20.69 -22.89
CA ALA A 291 14.13 20.99 -21.99
C ALA A 291 13.71 21.29 -20.53
N GLU A 292 12.53 20.83 -20.09
CA GLU A 292 12.18 20.84 -18.66
C GLU A 292 12.83 19.66 -17.96
N ALA A 293 13.53 19.92 -16.86
CA ALA A 293 14.21 18.89 -16.09
C ALA A 293 13.21 17.95 -15.40
N ILE A 294 13.38 16.65 -15.64
CA ILE A 294 12.64 15.61 -14.90
C ILE A 294 13.18 15.56 -13.47
N LYS A 295 12.26 15.53 -12.51
CA LYS A 295 12.61 15.48 -11.09
C LYS A 295 13.23 14.12 -10.73
N GLY A 296 14.38 14.17 -10.07
CA GLY A 296 15.09 12.99 -9.58
C GLY A 296 16.36 12.67 -10.36
N ARG A 297 16.94 11.50 -10.05
CA ARG A 297 18.08 10.90 -10.77
C ARG A 297 17.73 9.46 -11.11
N PHE A 298 18.12 9.02 -12.29
CA PHE A 298 17.80 7.69 -12.81
C PHE A 298 19.07 6.85 -12.92
N TYR A 299 18.95 5.55 -12.67
CA TYR A 299 20.04 4.60 -12.90
C TYR A 299 20.07 4.14 -14.37
N ALA A 300 21.22 3.65 -14.85
CA ALA A 300 21.36 3.18 -16.24
C ALA A 300 20.34 2.09 -16.58
N GLU A 301 20.05 1.19 -15.63
CA GLU A 301 19.13 0.06 -15.75
C GLU A 301 17.66 0.50 -15.89
N GLU A 302 17.34 1.71 -15.43
CA GLU A 302 16.01 2.32 -15.58
C GLU A 302 15.84 2.99 -16.94
N LEU A 303 16.91 3.12 -17.72
CA LEU A 303 16.95 3.86 -18.98
C LEU A 303 17.26 2.95 -20.16
N GLN A 304 16.64 3.24 -21.29
CA GLN A 304 16.96 2.57 -22.54
C GLN A 304 17.25 3.57 -23.63
N LYS A 305 18.48 3.51 -24.16
CA LYS A 305 18.91 4.31 -25.30
C LYS A 305 18.08 4.00 -26.55
N ILE A 306 17.71 5.05 -27.26
CA ILE A 306 17.04 5.00 -28.55
C ILE A 306 18.02 5.51 -29.60
N SER A 307 18.24 4.73 -30.64
CA SER A 307 18.89 5.23 -31.86
C SER A 307 17.87 6.03 -32.66
N LYS A 308 18.15 7.29 -33.01
CA LYS A 308 17.36 8.02 -34.01
C LYS A 308 17.30 7.17 -35.28
N ARG A 309 16.17 6.56 -35.58
CA ARG A 309 15.85 6.20 -36.96
C ARG A 309 15.04 7.36 -37.52
N SER A 310 15.35 7.77 -38.74
CA SER A 310 14.70 8.87 -39.46
C SER A 310 13.19 8.66 -39.64
N ASP A 311 12.68 7.47 -39.31
CA ASP A 311 11.34 6.99 -39.66
C ASP A 311 10.49 6.66 -38.41
N ASP A 312 10.80 7.25 -37.25
CA ASP A 312 10.03 7.02 -36.03
C ASP A 312 8.66 7.73 -36.11
N TYR A 313 7.61 6.95 -36.35
CA TYR A 313 6.22 7.40 -36.26
C TYR A 313 5.84 7.70 -34.81
N TRP A 314 5.34 8.91 -34.55
CA TRP A 314 4.76 9.28 -33.26
C TRP A 314 3.31 8.83 -33.18
N HIS A 315 2.95 8.13 -32.11
CA HIS A 315 1.58 7.68 -31.92
C HIS A 315 0.66 8.82 -31.47
N VAL A 316 -0.41 9.05 -32.24
CA VAL A 316 -1.50 9.95 -31.84
C VAL A 316 -2.45 9.18 -30.93
N GLU A 317 -2.73 9.74 -29.75
CA GLU A 317 -3.75 9.23 -28.82
C GLU A 317 -5.15 9.58 -29.30
N LYS A 318 -5.34 10.85 -29.67
CA LYS A 318 -6.63 11.38 -30.08
C LYS A 318 -6.47 12.64 -30.93
N VAL A 319 -7.33 12.81 -31.94
CA VAL A 319 -7.52 14.08 -32.63
C VAL A 319 -8.50 14.93 -31.82
N LEU A 320 -8.06 16.12 -31.42
CA LEU A 320 -8.84 17.04 -30.58
C LEU A 320 -9.62 18.06 -31.41
N LYS A 321 -9.02 18.58 -32.49
CA LYS A 321 -9.64 19.57 -33.40
C LYS A 321 -9.17 19.33 -34.83
N THR A 322 -9.95 19.80 -35.79
CA THR A 322 -9.65 19.75 -37.23
C THR A 322 -9.86 21.13 -37.83
N LYS A 323 -8.98 21.57 -38.74
CA LYS A 323 -9.17 22.81 -39.49
C LYS A 323 -8.72 22.66 -40.95
N GLY A 324 -9.25 23.52 -41.82
CA GLY A 324 -8.96 23.51 -43.25
C GLY A 324 -9.68 22.40 -44.03
N SER A 325 -9.51 22.40 -45.35
CA SER A 325 -10.09 21.43 -46.28
C SER A 325 -9.07 21.01 -47.35
N GLY A 326 -9.27 19.83 -47.95
CA GLY A 326 -8.41 19.27 -48.99
C GLY A 326 -6.95 19.12 -48.56
N ARG A 327 -6.01 19.53 -49.43
CA ARG A 327 -4.55 19.42 -49.20
C ARG A 327 -4.02 20.26 -48.03
N LYS A 328 -4.79 21.24 -47.55
CA LYS A 328 -4.43 22.11 -46.41
C LYS A 328 -5.06 21.65 -45.08
N LYS A 329 -5.68 20.46 -45.04
CA LYS A 329 -6.30 19.94 -43.82
C LYS A 329 -5.25 19.64 -42.76
N GLU A 330 -5.50 20.11 -41.54
CA GLU A 330 -4.65 19.88 -40.37
C GLU A 330 -5.46 19.35 -39.19
N TYR A 331 -4.83 18.55 -38.35
CA TYR A 331 -5.39 17.97 -37.14
C TYR A 331 -4.61 18.45 -35.91
N TYR A 332 -5.32 18.90 -34.88
CA TYR A 332 -4.73 19.18 -33.58
C TYR A 332 -4.74 17.90 -32.77
N VAL A 333 -3.57 17.35 -32.47
CA VAL A 333 -3.43 16.00 -31.92
C VAL A 333 -2.98 16.01 -30.47
N LYS A 334 -3.53 15.08 -29.70
CA LYS A 334 -2.98 14.62 -28.43
C LYS A 334 -2.02 13.48 -28.72
N TRP A 335 -0.74 13.66 -28.43
CA TRP A 335 0.27 12.62 -28.58
C TRP A 335 0.18 11.61 -27.44
N LYS A 336 0.29 10.32 -27.77
CA LYS A 336 0.14 9.21 -26.82
C LYS A 336 1.26 9.25 -25.78
N GLY A 337 0.86 9.40 -24.52
CA GLY A 337 1.77 9.39 -23.38
C GLY A 337 2.57 10.69 -23.15
N PHE A 338 2.27 11.75 -23.89
CA PHE A 338 2.79 13.10 -23.63
C PHE A 338 1.77 13.94 -22.86
N ASP A 339 2.20 14.99 -22.18
CA ASP A 339 1.30 15.96 -21.53
C ASP A 339 0.55 16.84 -22.56
N ASN A 340 -0.57 17.46 -22.17
CA ASN A 340 -1.40 18.33 -23.02
C ASN A 340 -0.63 19.52 -23.59
N ARG A 341 0.46 19.92 -22.92
CA ARG A 341 1.36 20.97 -23.37
C ARG A 341 2.06 20.64 -24.70
N PHE A 342 2.15 19.36 -25.07
CA PHE A 342 2.77 18.92 -26.33
C PHE A 342 1.79 18.82 -27.49
N ASN A 343 0.50 19.08 -27.26
CA ASN A 343 -0.51 19.01 -28.31
C ASN A 343 -0.20 20.03 -29.42
N SER A 344 -0.18 19.57 -30.66
CA SER A 344 0.26 20.37 -31.81
C SER A 344 -0.62 20.13 -33.04
N TRP A 345 -0.60 21.08 -33.97
CA TRP A 345 -1.21 20.89 -35.30
C TRP A 345 -0.27 20.07 -36.19
N VAL A 346 -0.81 19.06 -36.85
CA VAL A 346 -0.10 18.24 -37.84
C VAL A 346 -0.88 18.20 -39.14
N LYS A 347 -0.17 18.12 -40.27
CA LYS A 347 -0.80 17.99 -41.58
C LYS A 347 -1.54 16.67 -41.66
N ALA A 348 -2.75 16.67 -42.23
CA ALA A 348 -3.52 15.44 -42.44
C ALA A 348 -2.74 14.41 -43.29
N ALA A 349 -1.89 14.88 -44.20
CA ALA A 349 -1.01 14.03 -45.01
C ALA A 349 0.07 13.27 -44.22
N TRP A 350 0.34 13.67 -42.96
CA TRP A 350 1.32 13.00 -42.09
C TRP A 350 0.70 11.90 -41.23
N MET A 351 -0.63 11.83 -41.15
CA MET A 351 -1.31 10.72 -40.50
C MET A 351 -1.33 9.53 -41.46
N LYS A 352 -0.57 8.48 -41.13
CA LYS A 352 -0.60 7.20 -41.82
C LYS A 352 -1.51 6.21 -41.11
#